data_AF-A0A6C0LNT3-F1
#
_entry.id   AF-A0A6C0LNT3-F1
#
_cell.length_a   1.000
_cell.length_b   1.000
_cell.length_c   1.000
_cell.angle_alpha   90.00
_cell.angle_beta   90.00
_cell.angle_gamma   90.00
#
_symmetry.space_group_name_H-M   'P 1'
#
loop_
_entity.id
_entity.type
_entity.pdbx_description
1 polymer ?
#
loop_
_entity_poly.entity_id
_entity_poly.type
_entity_poly.pdbx_seq_one_letter_code
_entity_poly.pdbx_strand_id
1 'polypeptide(L)'
;MSLVSAGTLMGGTREYLYRGVQQLPIVLAATSLLFSTTTGSIAHVNLSVGLVALMPIYTFLMQKVLGQVFTWVAPTGRFGWTKSTSDVCRIVPPEGPKLTFYRPNEGEAESVPSYWLMSVVFFIGYCISNAIDIFSSPAENDADPNNKQRRMYQAVFLITSICLLSALVLGARFYYMSGCEGRGALGYTGSLIGAIGAASIGYGMYDFSRKCGARTSDLFGVLSQILPNSATASNPVVCTTG
;
A
#
# COMPACT_ATOMS: atom_id res chain seq x y z
N MET A 1 -13.52 0.06 -39.33
CA MET A 1 -12.77 -0.63 -38.26
C MET A 1 -13.65 -1.74 -37.74
N SER A 2 -13.22 -3.00 -37.83
CA SER A 2 -14.07 -4.14 -37.43
C SER A 2 -14.18 -4.21 -35.90
N LEU A 3 -15.34 -4.65 -35.41
CA LEU A 3 -15.60 -4.92 -33.98
C LEU A 3 -14.55 -5.84 -33.33
N VAL A 4 -13.89 -6.67 -34.15
CA VAL A 4 -12.78 -7.55 -33.72
C VAL A 4 -11.56 -6.72 -33.30
N SER A 5 -11.23 -5.65 -34.01
CA SER A 5 -10.08 -4.77 -33.69
C SER A 5 -10.33 -3.90 -32.44
N ALA A 6 -11.57 -3.48 -32.20
CA ALA A 6 -11.92 -2.76 -30.97
C ALA A 6 -11.92 -3.69 -29.74
N GLY A 7 -12.35 -4.95 -29.92
CA GLY A 7 -12.30 -5.99 -28.88
C GLY A 7 -10.87 -6.34 -28.44
N THR A 8 -9.92 -6.45 -29.37
CA THR A 8 -8.50 -6.66 -29.02
C THR A 8 -7.87 -5.42 -28.37
N LEU A 9 -8.25 -4.21 -28.77
CA LEU A 9 -7.69 -2.98 -28.22
C LEU A 9 -8.21 -2.67 -26.81
N MET A 10 -9.52 -2.86 -26.56
CA MET A 10 -10.10 -2.75 -25.22
C MET A 10 -9.65 -3.91 -24.31
N GLY A 11 -9.55 -5.13 -24.83
CA GLY A 11 -9.02 -6.28 -24.09
C GLY A 11 -7.56 -6.09 -23.67
N GLY A 12 -6.71 -5.62 -24.59
CA GLY A 12 -5.30 -5.33 -24.32
C GLY A 12 -5.11 -4.22 -23.29
N THR A 13 -5.89 -3.14 -23.37
CA THR A 13 -5.82 -2.04 -22.38
C THR A 13 -6.22 -2.52 -20.98
N ARG A 14 -7.27 -3.34 -20.89
CA ARG A 14 -7.74 -3.91 -19.63
C ARG A 14 -6.70 -4.83 -19.01
N GLU A 15 -6.06 -5.68 -19.80
CA GLU A 15 -5.00 -6.58 -19.33
C GLU A 15 -3.74 -5.81 -18.90
N TYR A 16 -3.37 -4.76 -19.63
CA TYR A 16 -2.26 -3.89 -19.25
C TYR A 16 -2.52 -3.21 -17.90
N LEU A 17 -3.71 -2.63 -17.70
CA LEU A 17 -4.11 -2.05 -16.42
C LEU A 17 -4.07 -3.09 -15.29
N TYR A 18 -4.47 -4.33 -15.55
CA TYR A 18 -4.39 -5.41 -14.55
C TYR A 18 -2.97 -5.75 -14.16
N ARG A 19 -2.08 -5.93 -15.13
CA ARG A 19 -0.68 -6.21 -14.85
C ARG A 19 -0.02 -5.06 -14.08
N GLY A 20 -0.35 -3.82 -14.43
CA GLY A 20 0.10 -2.62 -13.72
C GLY A 20 -0.35 -2.59 -12.27
N VAL A 21 -1.65 -2.80 -12.01
CA VAL A 21 -2.19 -2.85 -10.64
C VAL A 21 -1.55 -3.99 -9.85
N GLN A 22 -1.37 -5.17 -10.46
CA GLN A 22 -0.79 -6.32 -9.78
C GLN A 22 0.68 -6.09 -9.39
N GLN A 23 1.45 -5.38 -10.19
CA GLN A 23 2.86 -5.08 -9.92
C GLN A 23 3.06 -3.93 -8.93
N LEU A 24 1.99 -3.22 -8.55
CA LEU A 24 2.06 -2.03 -7.71
C LEU A 24 2.91 -2.22 -6.43
N PRO A 25 2.75 -3.29 -5.62
CA PRO A 25 3.59 -3.47 -4.42
C PRO A 25 5.09 -3.54 -4.73
N ILE A 26 5.46 -4.21 -5.82
CA ILE A 26 6.86 -4.35 -6.25
C ILE A 26 7.40 -2.99 -6.70
N VAL A 27 6.61 -2.25 -7.48
CA VAL A 27 6.98 -0.88 -7.91
C VAL A 27 7.13 0.05 -6.72
N LEU A 28 6.22 -0.01 -5.73
CA LEU A 28 6.30 0.80 -4.51
C LEU A 28 7.54 0.46 -3.68
N ALA A 29 7.85 -0.83 -3.52
CA ALA A 29 9.02 -1.28 -2.78
C ALA A 29 10.34 -0.85 -3.46
N ALA A 30 10.42 -1.01 -4.79
CA ALA A 30 11.59 -0.66 -5.58
C ALA A 30 11.80 0.85 -5.67
N THR A 31 10.73 1.63 -5.87
CA THR A 31 10.81 3.10 -5.87
C THR A 31 11.16 3.65 -4.49
N SER A 32 10.63 3.07 -3.41
CA SER A 32 11.05 3.44 -2.05
C SER A 32 12.52 3.10 -1.80
N LEU A 33 13.01 1.95 -2.27
CA LEU A 33 14.43 1.61 -2.16
C LEU A 33 15.30 2.60 -2.94
N LEU A 34 14.90 2.94 -4.16
CA LEU A 34 15.58 3.94 -4.98
C LEU A 34 15.65 5.29 -4.24
N PHE A 35 14.52 5.79 -3.72
CA PHE A 35 14.50 7.03 -2.95
C PHE A 35 15.34 6.95 -1.68
N SER A 36 15.35 5.81 -1.00
CA SER A 36 16.25 5.59 0.12
C SER A 36 17.72 5.74 -0.28
N THR A 37 18.14 5.11 -1.38
CA THR A 37 19.54 5.18 -1.84
C THR A 37 19.94 6.57 -2.30
N THR A 38 19.03 7.35 -2.89
CA THR A 38 19.33 8.69 -3.42
C THR A 38 19.23 9.79 -2.36
N THR A 39 18.34 9.65 -1.37
CA THR A 39 18.08 10.68 -0.34
C THR A 39 18.66 10.35 1.03
N GLY A 40 19.11 9.11 1.26
CA GLY A 40 19.53 8.64 2.58
C GLY A 40 18.37 8.56 3.60
N SER A 41 17.11 8.55 3.13
CA SER A 41 15.94 8.57 4.01
C SER A 41 15.67 7.21 4.67
N ILE A 42 15.74 7.18 6.00
CA ILE A 42 15.42 6.00 6.83
C ILE A 42 13.95 5.58 6.66
N ALA A 43 13.03 6.53 6.47
CA ALA A 43 11.62 6.21 6.27
C ALA A 43 11.40 5.40 4.98
N HIS A 44 12.12 5.74 3.91
CA HIS A 44 12.07 4.99 2.67
C HIS A 44 12.73 3.61 2.77
N VAL A 45 13.80 3.46 3.58
CA VAL A 45 14.38 2.14 3.91
C VAL A 45 13.34 1.28 4.61
N ASN A 46 12.76 1.79 5.69
CA ASN A 46 11.82 1.04 6.51
C ASN A 46 10.56 0.68 5.73
N LEU A 47 10.04 1.60 4.90
CA LEU A 47 8.93 1.28 4.01
C LEU A 47 9.28 0.15 3.03
N SER A 48 10.47 0.18 2.43
CA SER A 48 10.92 -0.85 1.50
C SER A 48 11.12 -2.21 2.19
N VAL A 49 11.77 -2.24 3.35
CA VAL A 49 11.91 -3.45 4.19
C VAL A 49 10.55 -4.00 4.60
N GLY A 50 9.62 -3.11 4.95
CA GLY A 50 8.24 -3.46 5.28
C GLY A 50 7.56 -4.19 4.13
N LEU A 51 7.64 -3.64 2.92
CA LEU A 51 7.05 -4.24 1.73
C LEU A 51 7.74 -5.55 1.31
N VAL A 52 9.08 -5.61 1.30
CA VAL A 52 9.84 -6.75 0.76
C VAL A 52 9.91 -7.93 1.71
N ALA A 53 10.06 -7.68 3.02
CA ALA A 53 10.30 -8.73 4.01
C ALA A 53 9.13 -8.90 4.98
N LEU A 54 8.64 -7.81 5.57
CA LEU A 54 7.63 -7.91 6.63
C LEU A 54 6.26 -8.35 6.10
N MET A 55 5.82 -7.80 4.97
CA MET A 55 4.50 -8.13 4.41
C MET A 55 4.37 -9.58 3.93
N PRO A 56 5.34 -10.20 3.24
CA PRO A 56 5.27 -11.63 2.92
C PRO A 56 5.21 -12.51 4.16
N ILE A 57 6.01 -12.19 5.19
CA ILE A 57 6.00 -12.91 6.47
C ILE A 57 4.64 -12.77 7.16
N TYR A 58 4.12 -11.55 7.25
CA TYR A 58 2.82 -11.26 7.86
C TYR A 58 1.69 -11.99 7.12
N THR A 59 1.65 -11.92 5.78
CA THR A 59 0.66 -12.63 4.97
C THR A 59 0.75 -14.14 5.20
N PHE A 60 1.95 -14.72 5.22
CA PHE A 60 2.15 -16.14 5.47
C PHE A 60 1.60 -16.56 6.84
N LEU A 61 1.94 -15.79 7.90
CA LEU A 61 1.46 -16.06 9.25
C LEU A 61 -0.06 -15.92 9.34
N MET A 62 -0.63 -14.86 8.76
CA MET A 62 -2.08 -14.64 8.73
C MET A 62 -2.82 -15.78 8.02
N GLN A 63 -2.33 -16.23 6.86
CA GLN A 63 -2.92 -17.36 6.14
C GLN A 63 -2.81 -18.68 6.91
N LYS A 64 -1.76 -18.87 7.72
CA LYS A 64 -1.61 -20.05 8.58
C LYS A 64 -2.57 -20.00 9.76
N VAL A 65 -2.62 -18.87 10.48
CA VAL A 65 -3.47 -18.68 11.65
C VAL A 65 -4.94 -18.76 11.27
N LEU A 66 -5.36 -18.00 10.26
CA LEU A 66 -6.76 -18.03 9.83
C LEU A 66 -7.14 -19.43 9.32
N GLY A 67 -6.27 -20.10 8.58
CA GLY A 67 -6.53 -21.47 8.10
C GLY A 67 -6.78 -22.43 9.25
N GLN A 68 -5.98 -22.36 10.31
CA GLN A 68 -6.17 -23.15 11.51
C GLN A 68 -7.48 -22.80 12.23
N VAL A 69 -7.79 -21.50 12.39
CA VAL A 69 -9.03 -21.03 13.01
C VAL A 69 -10.26 -21.52 12.24
N PHE A 70 -10.25 -21.44 10.92
CA PHE A 70 -11.39 -21.89 10.11
C PHE A 70 -11.59 -23.41 10.18
N THR A 71 -10.52 -24.19 10.19
CA THR A 71 -10.65 -25.66 10.40
C THR A 71 -11.22 -26.01 11.77
N TRP A 72 -11.00 -25.17 12.78
CA TRP A 72 -11.54 -25.37 14.12
C TRP A 72 -13.02 -24.94 14.23
N VAL A 73 -13.38 -23.80 13.64
CA VAL A 73 -14.74 -23.23 13.71
C VAL A 73 -15.72 -23.96 12.79
N ALA A 74 -15.29 -24.41 11.61
CA ALA A 74 -16.15 -25.05 10.62
C ALA A 74 -15.55 -26.38 10.11
N PRO A 75 -15.51 -27.43 10.96
CA PRO A 75 -14.87 -28.71 10.63
C PRO A 75 -15.58 -29.52 9.53
N THR A 76 -16.80 -29.14 9.12
CA THR A 76 -17.62 -29.89 8.16
C THR A 76 -17.18 -29.80 6.70
N GLY A 77 -16.00 -29.21 6.41
CA GLY A 77 -15.37 -29.26 5.08
C GLY A 77 -16.14 -28.55 3.96
N ARG A 78 -17.24 -27.85 4.27
CA ARG A 78 -18.02 -27.07 3.29
C ARG A 78 -17.37 -25.74 2.93
N PHE A 79 -16.39 -25.31 3.71
CA PHE A 79 -15.57 -24.12 3.44
C PHE A 79 -14.19 -24.58 3.02
N GLY A 80 -13.88 -24.40 1.74
CA GLY A 80 -12.65 -24.85 1.10
C GLY A 80 -11.52 -23.86 1.32
N TRP A 81 -10.88 -23.87 2.49
CA TRP A 81 -9.71 -23.02 2.74
C TRP A 81 -8.58 -23.32 1.76
N THR A 82 -8.35 -22.42 0.82
CA THR A 82 -7.28 -22.58 -0.16
C THR A 82 -6.27 -21.46 0.04
N LYS A 83 -5.03 -21.82 0.38
CA LYS A 83 -3.95 -20.83 0.44
C LYS A 83 -3.80 -20.21 -0.94
N SER A 84 -3.76 -18.88 -0.98
CA SER A 84 -3.41 -18.19 -2.20
C SER A 84 -1.94 -18.45 -2.50
N THR A 85 -1.66 -19.32 -3.47
CA THR A 85 -0.28 -19.66 -3.89
C THR A 85 0.27 -18.66 -4.91
N SER A 86 -0.53 -17.69 -5.34
CA SER A 86 -0.19 -16.75 -6.41
C SER A 86 -0.99 -15.44 -6.26
N ASP A 87 -0.31 -14.29 -6.40
CA ASP A 87 -0.97 -12.98 -6.54
C ASP A 87 -1.77 -12.86 -7.84
N VAL A 88 -1.51 -13.77 -8.78
CA VAL A 88 -2.29 -14.00 -10.00
C VAL A 88 -3.37 -15.03 -9.62
N CYS A 89 -4.55 -14.58 -9.19
CA CYS A 89 -5.74 -15.38 -9.53
C CYS A 89 -5.69 -15.61 -11.04
N ARG A 90 -6.11 -16.78 -11.55
CA ARG A 90 -6.08 -17.14 -12.98
C ARG A 90 -6.75 -16.07 -13.88
N ILE A 91 -6.09 -14.95 -14.12
CA ILE A 91 -6.56 -13.81 -14.90
C ILE A 91 -6.26 -14.07 -16.37
N VAL A 92 -5.15 -14.77 -16.64
CA VAL A 92 -4.85 -15.33 -17.94
C VAL A 92 -5.59 -16.67 -18.05
N PRO A 93 -6.53 -16.84 -19.00
CA PRO A 93 -7.13 -18.14 -19.25
C PRO A 93 -6.05 -19.16 -19.59
N PRO A 94 -6.24 -20.44 -19.20
CA PRO A 94 -5.37 -21.51 -19.69
C PRO A 94 -5.39 -21.48 -21.23
N GLU A 95 -4.21 -21.63 -21.83
CA GLU A 95 -4.05 -21.64 -23.29
C GLU A 95 -5.06 -22.59 -23.93
N GLY A 96 -5.92 -22.04 -24.77
CA GLY A 96 -6.97 -22.76 -25.45
C GLY A 96 -7.46 -21.97 -26.68
N PRO A 97 -8.11 -22.62 -27.64
CA PRO A 97 -8.54 -21.99 -28.91
C PRO A 97 -9.59 -20.88 -28.73
N LYS A 98 -10.06 -20.63 -27.50
CA LYS A 98 -11.00 -19.57 -27.13
C LYS A 98 -10.43 -18.81 -25.94
N LEU A 99 -10.25 -17.49 -26.10
CA LEU A 99 -9.97 -16.57 -25.00
C LEU A 99 -11.16 -16.59 -24.03
N THR A 100 -11.08 -17.38 -22.96
CA THR A 100 -12.06 -17.32 -21.87
C THR A 100 -11.67 -16.20 -20.93
N PHE A 101 -12.38 -15.08 -20.97
CA PHE A 101 -12.14 -14.01 -20.00
C PHE A 101 -12.31 -14.53 -18.57
N TYR A 102 -11.43 -14.11 -17.66
CA TYR A 102 -11.53 -14.45 -16.24
C TYR A 102 -12.96 -14.24 -15.73
N ARG A 103 -13.57 -15.34 -15.26
CA ARG A 103 -14.85 -15.30 -14.57
C ARG A 103 -14.58 -15.37 -13.07
N PRO A 104 -14.91 -14.33 -12.30
CA PRO A 104 -14.64 -14.29 -10.86
C PRO A 104 -15.34 -15.39 -10.05
N ASN A 105 -16.21 -16.18 -10.68
CA ASN A 105 -17.00 -17.26 -10.06
C ASN A 105 -16.58 -18.69 -10.49
N GLU A 106 -15.62 -18.87 -11.42
CA GLU A 106 -15.34 -20.18 -12.06
C GLU A 106 -14.08 -20.91 -11.56
N GLY A 107 -13.60 -20.62 -10.35
CA GLY A 107 -12.47 -21.37 -9.79
C GLY A 107 -12.61 -21.52 -8.28
N GLU A 108 -12.55 -22.73 -7.76
CA GLU A 108 -12.74 -23.16 -6.36
C GLU A 108 -11.78 -22.53 -5.33
N ALA A 109 -11.03 -21.49 -5.68
CA ALA A 109 -10.19 -20.80 -4.72
C ALA A 109 -11.04 -19.88 -3.85
N GLU A 110 -11.47 -20.35 -2.67
CA GLU A 110 -11.74 -19.47 -1.53
C GLU A 110 -10.39 -18.95 -1.02
N SER A 111 -9.82 -18.03 -1.81
CA SER A 111 -8.49 -17.46 -1.62
C SER A 111 -8.50 -16.47 -0.47
N VAL A 112 -7.63 -16.66 0.50
CA VAL A 112 -7.42 -15.75 1.64
C VAL A 112 -6.80 -14.40 1.28
N PRO A 113 -6.61 -13.44 2.23
CA PRO A 113 -6.05 -12.16 1.88
C PRO A 113 -4.75 -12.32 1.10
N SER A 114 -4.72 -11.65 -0.04
CA SER A 114 -3.57 -11.70 -0.92
C SER A 114 -2.40 -10.93 -0.32
N TYR A 115 -1.19 -11.33 -0.69
CA TYR A 115 0.01 -10.56 -0.37
C TYR A 115 -0.08 -9.15 -0.95
N TRP A 116 -0.65 -9.02 -2.15
CA TRP A 116 -0.96 -7.72 -2.76
C TRP A 116 -1.77 -6.80 -1.83
N LEU A 117 -2.90 -7.27 -1.29
CA LEU A 117 -3.77 -6.47 -0.43
C LEU A 117 -3.05 -6.03 0.83
N MET A 118 -2.34 -6.96 1.47
CA MET A 118 -1.56 -6.66 2.68
C MET A 118 -0.51 -5.59 2.41
N SER A 119 0.21 -5.69 1.30
CA SER A 119 1.27 -4.74 0.94
C SER A 119 0.73 -3.35 0.62
N VAL A 120 -0.35 -3.26 -0.16
CA VAL A 120 -0.96 -1.96 -0.52
C VAL A 120 -1.54 -1.29 0.72
N VAL A 121 -2.25 -2.04 1.57
CA VAL A 121 -2.87 -1.46 2.77
C VAL A 121 -1.81 -1.08 3.83
N PHE A 122 -0.73 -1.85 3.94
CA PHE A 122 0.45 -1.46 4.72
C PHE A 122 1.04 -0.14 4.22
N PHE A 123 1.28 -0.01 2.91
CA PHE A 123 1.79 1.22 2.31
C PHE A 123 0.86 2.41 2.58
N ILE A 124 -0.45 2.24 2.44
CA ILE A 124 -1.45 3.28 2.71
C ILE A 124 -1.39 3.70 4.19
N GLY A 125 -1.40 2.72 5.11
CA GLY A 125 -1.28 2.98 6.54
C GLY A 125 -0.01 3.76 6.88
N TYR A 126 1.12 3.38 6.28
CA TYR A 126 2.40 4.07 6.44
C TYR A 126 2.33 5.52 5.94
N CYS A 127 1.80 5.75 4.73
CA CYS A 127 1.69 7.09 4.13
C CYS A 127 0.74 8.01 4.91
N ILE A 128 -0.41 7.50 5.36
CA ILE A 128 -1.37 8.26 6.17
C ILE A 128 -0.73 8.67 7.49
N SER A 129 0.00 7.76 8.13
CA SER A 129 0.70 8.03 9.39
C SER A 129 1.73 9.15 9.24
N ASN A 130 2.49 9.11 8.15
CA ASN A 130 3.41 10.18 7.81
C ASN A 130 2.70 11.52 7.56
N ALA A 131 1.62 11.53 6.79
CA ALA A 131 0.90 12.76 6.49
C ALA A 131 0.23 13.39 7.73
N ILE A 132 -0.28 12.57 8.65
CA ILE A 132 -0.82 13.01 9.95
C ILE A 132 0.28 13.61 10.82
N ASP A 133 1.47 13.01 10.84
CA ASP A 133 2.61 13.52 11.61
C ASP A 133 3.10 14.87 11.05
N ILE A 134 3.12 15.05 9.72
CA ILE A 134 3.41 16.35 9.08
C ILE A 134 2.37 17.41 9.49
N PHE A 135 1.09 17.03 9.52
CA PHE A 135 0.00 17.93 9.90
C PHE A 135 0.08 18.34 11.38
N SER A 136 0.38 17.39 12.27
CA SER A 136 0.38 17.57 13.73
C SER A 136 1.70 18.10 14.30
N SER A 137 2.79 18.06 13.53
CA SER A 137 4.09 18.55 13.97
C SER A 137 4.03 20.05 14.32
N PRO A 138 4.54 20.47 15.49
CA PRO A 138 4.57 21.89 15.84
C PRO A 138 5.41 22.68 14.82
N ALA A 139 5.09 23.96 14.64
CA ALA A 139 5.99 24.87 13.92
C ALA A 139 7.11 25.30 14.88
N GLU A 140 8.32 25.55 14.37
CA GLU A 140 9.38 26.14 15.20
C GLU A 140 8.97 27.54 15.64
N ASN A 141 9.39 27.91 16.87
CA ASN A 141 9.22 29.28 17.37
C ASN A 141 9.92 30.20 16.36
N ASP A 142 9.24 31.26 15.90
CA ASP A 142 9.69 32.21 14.87
C ASP A 142 9.54 31.78 13.38
N ALA A 143 8.84 30.69 13.10
CA ALA A 143 8.47 30.35 11.72
C ALA A 143 7.46 31.36 11.12
N ASP A 144 7.66 31.76 9.86
CA ASP A 144 6.73 32.64 9.13
C ASP A 144 5.30 32.01 9.12
N PRO A 145 4.25 32.76 9.53
CA PRO A 145 2.87 32.28 9.49
C PRO A 145 2.45 31.78 8.10
N ASN A 146 2.97 32.36 7.02
CA ASN A 146 2.63 31.92 5.65
C ASN A 146 3.18 30.52 5.37
N ASN A 147 4.40 30.22 5.82
CA ASN A 147 5.01 28.90 5.66
C ASN A 147 4.27 27.84 6.49
N LYS A 148 3.82 28.21 7.70
CA LYS A 148 2.96 27.34 8.54
C LYS A 148 1.65 27.01 7.82
N GLN A 149 0.98 28.00 7.24
CA GLN A 149 -0.27 27.80 6.53
C GLN A 149 -0.07 26.94 5.26
N ARG A 150 1.02 27.18 4.50
CA ARG A 150 1.39 26.36 3.33
C ARG A 150 1.59 24.89 3.69
N ARG A 151 2.28 24.61 4.81
CA ARG A 151 2.45 23.25 5.34
C ARG A 151 1.12 22.55 5.58
N MET A 152 0.19 23.24 6.24
CA MET A 152 -1.12 22.68 6.56
C MET A 152 -1.90 22.36 5.28
N TYR A 153 -1.90 23.24 4.29
CA TYR A 153 -2.53 22.96 3.00
C TYR A 153 -1.88 21.77 2.27
N GLN A 154 -0.55 21.70 2.25
CA GLN A 154 0.16 20.57 1.63
C GLN A 154 -0.16 19.25 2.34
N ALA A 155 -0.18 19.24 3.67
CA ALA A 155 -0.52 18.04 4.44
C ALA A 155 -1.98 17.60 4.21
N VAL A 156 -2.94 18.53 4.22
CA VAL A 156 -4.35 18.23 3.92
C VAL A 156 -4.53 17.71 2.49
N PHE A 157 -3.83 18.33 1.53
CA PHE A 157 -3.83 17.88 0.15
C PHE A 157 -3.30 16.44 0.04
N LEU A 158 -2.15 16.15 0.66
CA LEU A 158 -1.56 14.81 0.68
C LEU A 158 -2.51 13.77 1.28
N ILE A 159 -3.08 14.03 2.47
CA ILE A 159 -4.04 13.12 3.10
C ILE A 159 -5.22 12.85 2.16
N THR A 160 -5.78 13.90 1.57
CA THR A 160 -6.91 13.80 0.64
C THR A 160 -6.54 12.97 -0.60
N SER A 161 -5.40 13.25 -1.21
CA SER A 161 -4.91 12.52 -2.38
C SER A 161 -4.64 11.04 -2.07
N ILE A 162 -4.03 10.74 -0.92
CA ILE A 162 -3.78 9.36 -0.48
C ILE A 162 -5.11 8.63 -0.29
N CYS A 163 -6.09 9.23 0.38
CA CYS A 163 -7.42 8.63 0.58
C CYS A 163 -8.14 8.36 -0.74
N LEU A 164 -8.14 9.33 -1.68
CA LEU A 164 -8.77 9.16 -2.99
C LEU A 164 -8.07 8.09 -3.82
N LEU A 165 -6.74 8.10 -3.88
CA LEU A 165 -5.96 7.09 -4.61
C LEU A 165 -6.17 5.70 -3.99
N SER A 166 -6.19 5.61 -2.66
CA SER A 166 -6.45 4.36 -1.93
C SER A 166 -7.82 3.80 -2.27
N ALA A 167 -8.87 4.65 -2.24
CA ALA A 167 -10.22 4.24 -2.59
C ALA A 167 -10.31 3.77 -4.06
N LEU A 168 -9.63 4.46 -4.98
CA LEU A 168 -9.59 4.08 -6.38
C LEU A 168 -8.86 2.74 -6.59
N VAL A 169 -7.67 2.57 -6.02
CA VAL A 169 -6.83 1.37 -6.17
C VAL A 169 -7.50 0.16 -5.54
N LEU A 170 -8.01 0.28 -4.31
CA LEU A 170 -8.74 -0.79 -3.64
C LEU A 170 -10.07 -1.07 -4.37
N GLY A 171 -10.81 -0.04 -4.77
CA GLY A 171 -12.04 -0.18 -5.54
C GLY A 171 -11.83 -0.92 -6.85
N ALA A 172 -10.77 -0.58 -7.61
CA ALA A 172 -10.40 -1.28 -8.83
C ALA A 172 -10.04 -2.75 -8.54
N ARG A 173 -9.27 -3.02 -7.48
CA ARG A 173 -8.93 -4.39 -7.08
C ARG A 173 -10.17 -5.21 -6.75
N PHE A 174 -11.06 -4.71 -5.89
CA PHE A 174 -12.26 -5.46 -5.51
C PHE A 174 -13.25 -5.59 -6.67
N TYR A 175 -13.37 -4.58 -7.55
CA TYR A 175 -14.26 -4.66 -8.69
C TYR A 175 -13.79 -5.71 -9.72
N TYR A 176 -12.50 -5.75 -10.01
CA TYR A 176 -11.98 -6.57 -11.08
C TYR A 176 -11.36 -7.90 -10.65
N MET A 177 -10.88 -7.98 -9.41
CA MET A 177 -10.13 -9.12 -8.85
C MET A 177 -10.71 -9.56 -7.50
N SER A 178 -12.02 -9.38 -7.28
CA SER A 178 -12.72 -9.82 -6.06
C SER A 178 -12.41 -11.25 -5.65
N GLY A 179 -12.29 -12.16 -6.62
CA GLY A 179 -11.95 -13.58 -6.36
C GLY A 179 -10.58 -13.81 -5.71
N CYS A 180 -9.70 -12.80 -5.65
CA CYS A 180 -8.39 -12.90 -4.99
C CYS A 180 -8.41 -12.57 -3.50
N GLU A 181 -9.41 -11.83 -3.04
CA GLU A 181 -9.46 -11.28 -1.69
C GLU A 181 -10.49 -12.01 -0.81
N GLY A 182 -10.80 -13.27 -1.13
CA GLY A 182 -11.80 -14.06 -0.43
C GLY A 182 -13.14 -14.07 -1.15
N ARG A 183 -13.79 -15.23 -1.13
CA ARG A 183 -15.20 -15.36 -1.55
C ARG A 183 -16.08 -15.55 -0.32
N GLY A 184 -17.30 -15.02 -0.43
CA GLY A 184 -18.28 -15.10 0.64
C GLY A 184 -17.97 -14.19 1.83
N ALA A 185 -18.89 -14.17 2.79
CA ALA A 185 -18.81 -13.29 3.96
C ALA A 185 -17.54 -13.55 4.79
N LEU A 186 -17.15 -14.82 4.98
CA LEU A 186 -15.97 -15.19 5.77
C LEU A 186 -14.64 -14.83 5.08
N GLY A 187 -14.57 -14.96 3.75
CA GLY A 187 -13.39 -14.54 3.00
C GLY A 187 -13.17 -13.03 3.07
N TYR A 188 -14.24 -12.25 2.84
CA TYR A 188 -14.16 -10.79 2.91
C TYR A 188 -13.85 -10.27 4.32
N THR A 189 -14.45 -10.85 5.36
CA THR A 189 -14.14 -10.43 6.74
C THR A 189 -12.71 -10.79 7.12
N GLY A 190 -12.23 -11.98 6.75
CA GLY A 190 -10.83 -12.38 6.96
C GLY A 190 -9.84 -11.44 6.27
N SER A 191 -10.11 -11.08 5.02
CA SER A 191 -9.31 -10.13 4.26
C SER A 191 -9.33 -8.72 4.85
N LEU A 192 -10.50 -8.26 5.32
CA LEU A 192 -10.63 -6.97 5.99
C LEU A 192 -9.84 -6.91 7.30
N ILE A 193 -9.93 -7.95 8.14
CA ILE A 193 -9.17 -8.04 9.39
C ILE A 193 -7.66 -8.04 9.10
N GLY A 194 -7.23 -8.84 8.12
CA GLY A 194 -5.83 -8.86 7.68
C GLY A 194 -5.36 -7.49 7.22
N ALA A 195 -6.19 -6.80 6.42
CA ALA A 195 -5.89 -5.48 5.87
C ALA A 195 -5.76 -4.42 6.98
N ILE A 196 -6.69 -4.39 7.94
CA ILE A 196 -6.61 -3.50 9.10
C ILE A 196 -5.32 -3.77 9.90
N GLY A 197 -4.96 -5.04 10.09
CA GLY A 197 -3.69 -5.41 10.72
C GLY A 197 -2.47 -4.92 9.94
N ALA A 198 -2.47 -5.05 8.60
CA ALA A 198 -1.39 -4.54 7.76
C ALA A 198 -1.25 -3.01 7.82
N ALA A 199 -2.37 -2.27 7.77
CA ALA A 199 -2.37 -0.82 7.96
C ALA A 199 -1.81 -0.42 9.33
N SER A 200 -2.19 -1.16 10.39
CA SER A 200 -1.72 -0.93 11.75
C SER A 200 -0.22 -1.18 11.89
N ILE A 201 0.30 -2.22 11.22
CA ILE A 201 1.73 -2.49 11.11
C ILE A 201 2.44 -1.36 10.35
N GLY A 202 1.83 -0.84 9.28
CA GLY A 202 2.32 0.33 8.55
C GLY A 202 2.46 1.57 9.44
N TYR A 203 1.43 1.85 10.24
CA TYR A 203 1.47 2.90 11.26
C TYR A 203 2.60 2.68 12.28
N GLY A 204 2.69 1.47 12.84
CA GLY A 204 3.72 1.15 13.83
C GLY A 204 5.14 1.26 13.28
N MET A 205 5.35 0.86 12.02
CA MET A 205 6.64 0.95 11.36
C MET A 205 7.03 2.40 11.05
N TYR A 206 6.06 3.25 10.72
CA TYR A 206 6.29 4.70 10.63
C TYR A 206 6.68 5.30 11.99
N ASP A 207 5.92 5.00 13.04
CA ASP A 207 6.20 5.51 14.40
C ASP A 207 7.56 5.05 14.92
N PHE A 208 7.95 3.79 14.63
CA PHE A 208 9.29 3.28 14.89
C PHE A 208 10.36 4.11 14.16
N SER A 209 10.16 4.37 12.86
CA SER A 209 11.08 5.19 12.07
C SER A 209 11.27 6.58 12.67
N ARG A 210 10.16 7.22 13.08
CA ARG A 210 10.16 8.53 13.73
C ARG A 210 10.96 8.53 15.03
N LYS A 211 10.75 7.51 15.89
CA LYS A 211 11.45 7.36 17.18
C LYS A 211 12.95 7.11 17.01
N CYS A 212 13.37 6.46 15.94
CA CYS A 212 14.78 6.22 15.63
C CYS A 212 15.52 7.46 15.09
N GLY A 213 14.95 8.67 15.21
CA GLY A 213 15.64 9.91 14.88
C GLY A 213 15.56 10.29 13.40
N ALA A 214 14.67 9.66 12.63
CA ALA A 214 14.33 10.13 11.29
C ALA A 214 13.47 11.41 11.40
N ARG A 215 14.04 12.53 11.85
CA ARG A 215 13.38 13.85 11.72
C ARG A 215 13.17 14.22 10.23
N THR A 216 13.89 13.52 9.35
CA THR A 216 13.76 13.46 7.89
C THR A 216 12.83 12.34 7.39
N SER A 217 11.96 11.76 8.23
CA SER A 217 11.04 10.67 7.86
C SER A 217 9.91 11.09 6.91
N ASP A 218 9.96 12.32 6.40
CA ASP A 218 9.00 12.83 5.45
C ASP A 218 9.16 12.16 4.09
N LEU A 219 8.21 11.28 3.76
CA LEU A 219 8.14 10.62 2.45
C LEU A 219 7.92 11.60 1.30
N PHE A 220 7.29 12.74 1.58
CA PHE A 220 6.84 13.70 0.58
C PHE A 220 7.75 14.94 0.53
N GLY A 221 8.74 15.04 1.42
CA GLY A 221 9.69 16.14 1.48
C GLY A 221 9.09 17.50 1.84
N VAL A 222 7.86 17.55 2.35
CA VAL A 222 7.15 18.78 2.77
C VAL A 222 7.90 19.52 3.88
N LEU A 223 8.39 18.82 4.90
CA LEU A 223 9.13 19.37 6.03
C LEU A 223 10.48 19.95 5.59
N SER A 224 11.12 19.39 4.56
CA SER A 224 12.38 19.92 4.02
C SER A 224 12.22 21.25 3.28
N GLN A 225 11.00 21.57 2.83
CA GLN A 225 10.68 22.82 2.12
C GLN A 225 10.33 23.97 3.08
N ILE A 226 10.36 23.73 4.39
CA ILE A 226 9.97 24.69 5.43
C ILE A 226 11.11 24.76 6.44
N LEU A 227 12.24 25.27 5.95
CA LEU A 227 13.37 25.59 6.79
C LEU A 227 13.04 26.85 7.62
N PRO A 228 13.54 26.96 8.86
CA PRO A 228 13.37 28.18 9.65
C PRO A 228 14.01 29.38 8.93
N ASN A 229 13.53 30.60 9.21
CA ASN A 229 14.05 31.83 8.59
C ASN A 229 15.58 31.98 8.78
N SER A 230 16.14 31.39 9.84
CA SER A 230 17.57 31.30 10.12
C SER A 230 18.36 30.49 9.08
N ALA A 231 17.74 29.52 8.42
CA ALA A 231 18.36 28.74 7.34
C ALA A 231 18.30 29.45 5.97
N THR A 232 17.44 30.45 5.82
CA THR A 232 17.44 31.39 4.69
C THR A 232 18.27 32.64 4.95
N ALA A 233 18.89 32.76 6.13
CA ALA A 233 19.77 33.88 6.45
C ALA A 233 21.01 33.83 5.53
N SER A 234 21.51 35.00 5.13
CA SER A 234 22.65 35.13 4.23
C SER A 234 23.96 34.58 4.80
N ASN A 235 24.00 34.27 6.11
CA ASN A 235 25.15 33.73 6.79
C ASN A 235 24.86 32.29 7.25
N PRO A 236 25.77 31.33 6.98
CA PRO A 236 25.58 29.95 7.42
C PRO A 236 25.57 29.88 8.94
N VAL A 237 24.46 29.42 9.52
CA VAL A 237 24.34 29.19 10.95
C VAL A 237 24.82 27.78 11.23
N VAL A 238 25.98 27.65 11.89
CA VAL A 238 26.49 26.35 12.34
C VAL A 238 25.82 26.03 13.68
N CYS A 239 25.22 24.85 13.80
CA CYS A 239 24.79 24.33 15.09
C CYS A 239 26.04 24.17 15.97
N THR A 240 26.26 25.11 16.89
CA THR A 240 27.24 24.94 17.96
C THR A 240 26.58 24.07 19.02
N THR A 241 27.27 23.02 19.43
CA THR A 241 26.79 21.99 20.37
C THR A 241 26.16 22.63 21.60
N GLY A 242 24.88 22.32 21.84
CA GLY A 242 24.16 22.56 23.09
C GLY A 242 23.88 21.24 23.79
#